data_AF-A0A7I9V2W3-F1
#
_entry.id   AF-A0A7I9V2W3-F1
#
_cell.length_a   1.000
_cell.length_b   1.000
_cell.length_c   1.000
_cell.angle_alpha   90.00
_cell.angle_beta   90.00
_cell.angle_gamma   90.00
#
_symmetry.space_group_name_H-M   'P 1'
#
loop_
_entity.id
_entity.type
_entity.pdbx_description
1 polymer ?
#
loop_
_entity_poly.entity_id
_entity_poly.type
_entity_poly.pdbx_seq_one_letter_code
_entity_poly.pdbx_strand_id
1 'polypeptide(L)'
;MTTLAQALQQEHVDIDAGIDGEGTMLDAIAALRRHIYLEEELLFPPLREAGMLGPVMVMLLEHGQMWHLMDELEPILREDPADPRIGSLRRDLVAQIEAHNPKEEMILYPQADTALDEESSSELRDFLEAGSMPDGWVCDRA
;
A
#
# COMPACT_ATOMS: atom_id res chain seq x y z
N MET A 1 -18.97 -11.96 -8.09
CA MET A 1 -18.49 -10.67 -7.58
C MET A 1 -17.16 -10.95 -6.90
N THR A 2 -16.14 -10.14 -7.18
CA THR A 2 -14.82 -10.22 -6.54
C THR A 2 -14.94 -9.77 -5.08
N THR A 3 -14.36 -10.52 -4.15
CA THR A 3 -14.36 -10.12 -2.72
C THR A 3 -13.43 -8.93 -2.50
N LEU A 4 -13.54 -8.23 -1.36
CA LEU A 4 -12.62 -7.13 -1.05
C LEU A 4 -11.19 -7.65 -0.95
N ALA A 5 -11.00 -8.80 -0.29
CA ALA A 5 -9.69 -9.44 -0.18
C ALA A 5 -9.04 -9.70 -1.54
N GLN A 6 -9.83 -10.19 -2.50
CA GLN A 6 -9.34 -10.46 -3.86
C GLN A 6 -8.99 -9.18 -4.63
N ALA A 7 -9.73 -8.08 -4.39
CA ALA A 7 -9.44 -6.80 -5.05
C ALA A 7 -8.19 -6.14 -4.48
N LEU A 8 -7.99 -6.18 -3.16
CA LEU A 8 -6.78 -5.70 -2.49
C LEU A 8 -5.54 -6.50 -2.92
N GLN A 9 -5.66 -7.84 -2.95
CA GLN A 9 -4.57 -8.69 -3.46
C GLN A 9 -4.25 -8.44 -4.93
N GLN A 10 -5.23 -8.04 -5.75
CA GLN A 10 -4.95 -7.66 -7.13
C GLN A 10 -4.16 -6.34 -7.21
N GLU A 11 -4.43 -5.36 -6.34
CA GLU A 11 -3.59 -4.15 -6.27
C GLU A 11 -2.14 -4.48 -5.92
N HIS A 12 -1.89 -5.40 -4.99
CA HIS A 12 -0.52 -5.88 -4.72
C HIS A 12 0.16 -6.40 -5.97
N VAL A 13 -0.51 -7.26 -6.74
CA VAL A 13 0.04 -7.82 -7.99
C VAL A 13 0.37 -6.71 -8.99
N ASP A 14 -0.51 -5.72 -9.13
CA ASP A 14 -0.32 -4.62 -10.08
C ASP A 14 0.83 -3.69 -9.65
N ILE A 15 0.97 -3.42 -8.34
CA ILE A 15 2.07 -2.65 -7.77
C ILE A 15 3.40 -3.40 -7.95
N ASP A 16 3.46 -4.68 -7.60
CA ASP A 16 4.66 -5.52 -7.72
C ASP A 16 5.14 -5.59 -9.17
N ALA A 17 4.21 -5.75 -10.14
CA ALA A 17 4.54 -5.72 -11.57
C ALA A 17 5.17 -4.38 -11.98
N GLY A 18 4.61 -3.26 -11.50
CA GLY A 18 5.18 -1.93 -11.73
C GLY A 18 6.58 -1.76 -11.16
N ILE A 19 6.82 -2.30 -9.95
CA ILE A 19 8.14 -2.29 -9.29
C ILE A 19 9.13 -3.17 -10.06
N ASP A 20 8.70 -4.30 -10.62
CA ASP A 20 9.53 -5.22 -11.39
C ASP A 20 9.90 -4.71 -12.78
N GLY A 21 9.17 -3.72 -13.28
CA GLY A 21 9.49 -2.98 -14.50
C GLY A 21 8.41 -3.00 -15.58
N GLU A 22 7.21 -3.49 -15.26
CA GLU A 22 6.01 -3.31 -16.09
C GLU A 22 5.46 -1.90 -15.90
N GLY A 23 6.20 -0.88 -16.36
CA GLY A 23 5.89 0.53 -16.16
C GLY A 23 7.10 1.34 -15.71
N THR A 24 6.87 2.50 -15.11
CA THR A 24 7.94 3.28 -14.49
C THR A 24 7.95 3.08 -12.97
N MET A 25 9.13 3.12 -12.36
CA MET A 25 9.25 3.08 -10.90
C MET A 25 8.50 4.24 -10.22
N LEU A 26 8.35 5.38 -10.91
CA LEU A 26 7.57 6.52 -10.42
C LEU A 26 6.07 6.20 -10.35
N ASP A 27 5.53 5.50 -11.35
CA ASP A 27 4.14 5.06 -11.35
C ASP A 27 3.90 4.03 -10.23
N ALA A 28 4.85 3.11 -10.03
CA ALA A 28 4.79 2.13 -8.95
C ALA A 28 4.83 2.76 -7.55
N ILE A 29 5.70 3.76 -7.34
CA ILE A 29 5.73 4.56 -6.09
C ILE A 29 4.40 5.28 -5.87
N ALA A 30 3.83 5.89 -6.92
CA ALA A 30 2.55 6.57 -6.81
C ALA A 30 1.42 5.59 -6.46
N ALA A 31 1.40 4.41 -7.08
CA ALA A 31 0.44 3.36 -6.79
C ALA A 31 0.58 2.85 -5.35
N LEU A 32 1.81 2.60 -4.88
CA LEU A 32 2.05 2.14 -3.50
C LEU A 32 1.62 3.19 -2.45
N ARG A 33 1.90 4.48 -2.68
CA ARG A 33 1.39 5.54 -1.78
C ARG A 33 -0.13 5.62 -1.75
N ARG A 34 -0.77 5.48 -2.91
CA ARG A 34 -2.24 5.45 -3.04
C ARG A 34 -2.83 4.25 -2.28
N HIS A 35 -2.17 3.10 -2.37
CA HIS A 35 -2.56 1.89 -1.67
C HIS A 35 -2.42 2.04 -0.15
N ILE A 36 -1.28 2.55 0.34
CA ILE A 36 -1.10 2.85 1.76
C ILE A 36 -2.18 3.82 2.29
N TYR A 37 -2.53 4.85 1.52
CA TYR A 37 -3.64 5.76 1.88
C TYR A 37 -4.97 5.01 2.00
N LEU A 38 -5.30 4.19 1.00
CA LEU A 38 -6.52 3.39 0.98
C LEU A 38 -6.62 2.56 2.25
N GLU A 39 -5.53 1.92 2.62
CA GLU A 39 -5.51 1.04 3.77
C GLU A 39 -5.61 1.80 5.09
N GLU A 40 -4.80 2.84 5.28
CA GLU A 40 -4.78 3.59 6.53
C GLU A 40 -6.08 4.35 6.82
N GLU A 41 -6.71 4.89 5.79
CA GLU A 41 -7.91 5.73 5.93
C GLU A 41 -9.21 4.94 5.82
N LEU A 42 -9.26 3.86 5.03
CA LEU A 42 -10.52 3.16 4.73
C LEU A 42 -10.56 1.74 5.27
N LEU A 43 -9.46 0.99 5.18
CA LEU A 43 -9.45 -0.43 5.57
C LEU A 43 -9.14 -0.63 7.06
N PHE A 44 -8.11 0.02 7.57
CA PHE A 44 -7.60 -0.19 8.91
C PHE A 44 -8.54 0.32 10.01
N PRO A 45 -9.25 1.46 9.87
CA PRO A 45 -10.18 1.90 10.89
C PRO A 45 -11.24 0.84 11.27
N PRO A 46 -12.03 0.28 10.33
CA PRO A 46 -13.00 -0.77 10.68
C PRO A 46 -12.33 -2.07 11.15
N LEU A 47 -11.14 -2.44 10.64
CA LEU A 47 -10.42 -3.61 11.14
C LEU A 47 -9.99 -3.46 12.61
N ARG A 48 -9.55 -2.27 13.03
CA ARG A 48 -9.25 -2.01 14.45
C ARG A 48 -10.48 -2.14 15.33
N GLU A 49 -11.63 -1.64 14.87
CA GLU A 49 -12.90 -1.75 15.58
C GLU A 49 -13.35 -3.22 15.71
N ALA A 50 -13.04 -4.05 14.71
CA ALA A 50 -13.23 -5.49 14.73
C ALA A 50 -12.19 -6.26 15.58
N GLY A 51 -11.28 -5.57 16.28
CA GLY A 51 -10.32 -6.17 17.21
C GLY A 51 -8.95 -6.48 16.62
N MET A 52 -8.64 -6.05 15.39
CA MET A 52 -7.36 -6.29 14.72
C MET A 52 -6.27 -5.27 15.07
N LEU A 53 -6.30 -4.72 16.29
CA LEU A 53 -5.36 -3.67 16.72
C LEU A 53 -3.89 -4.08 16.56
N GLY A 54 -3.52 -5.30 16.98
CA GLY A 54 -2.13 -5.77 16.89
C GLY A 54 -1.60 -5.82 15.45
N PRO A 55 -2.25 -6.58 14.54
CA PRO A 55 -1.88 -6.63 13.13
C PRO A 55 -1.84 -5.25 12.46
N VAL A 56 -2.85 -4.41 12.67
CA VAL A 56 -2.89 -3.06 12.07
C VAL A 56 -1.71 -2.20 12.54
N MET A 57 -1.34 -2.25 13.83
CA MET A 57 -0.18 -1.49 14.33
C MET A 57 1.14 -1.93 13.69
N VAL A 58 1.28 -3.19 13.30
CA VAL A 58 2.46 -3.66 12.55
C VAL A 58 2.45 -3.07 11.15
N MET A 59 1.31 -3.05 10.45
CA MET A 59 1.22 -2.51 9.09
C MET A 59 1.54 -1.01 9.08
N LEU A 60 0.99 -0.22 10.01
CA LEU A 60 1.32 1.21 10.13
C LEU A 60 2.82 1.47 10.31
N LEU A 61 3.52 0.65 11.10
CA LEU A 61 4.97 0.80 11.28
C LEU A 61 5.76 0.46 10.00
N GLU A 62 5.30 -0.51 9.23
CA GLU A 62 5.93 -0.92 7.97
C GLU A 62 5.63 0.06 6.84
N HIS A 63 4.41 0.60 6.78
CA HIS A 63 4.04 1.70 5.89
C HIS A 63 4.96 2.91 6.08
N GLY A 64 5.24 3.30 7.33
CA GLY A 64 6.20 4.36 7.62
C GLY A 64 7.60 4.09 7.07
N GLN A 65 8.09 2.86 7.19
CA GLN A 65 9.40 2.47 6.65
C GLN A 65 9.43 2.52 5.11
N MET A 66 8.39 1.99 4.47
CA MET A 66 8.24 2.05 3.01
C MET A 66 8.09 3.48 2.52
N TRP A 67 7.37 4.33 3.27
CA TRP A 67 7.17 5.73 2.94
C TRP A 67 8.49 6.50 2.89
N HIS A 68 9.36 6.32 3.89
CA HIS A 68 10.69 6.92 3.89
C HIS A 68 11.54 6.49 2.69
N LEU A 69 11.51 5.19 2.33
CA LEU A 69 12.22 4.69 1.15
C LEU A 69 11.70 5.32 -0.14
N MET A 70 10.37 5.49 -0.26
CA MET A 70 9.75 6.18 -1.39
C MET A 70 10.12 7.67 -1.44
N ASP A 71 10.14 8.37 -0.30
CA ASP A 71 10.53 9.77 -0.18
C ASP A 71 12.00 10.01 -0.55
N GLU A 72 12.88 9.04 -0.30
CA GLU A 72 14.26 9.09 -0.78
C GLU A 72 14.39 8.76 -2.27
N LEU A 73 13.66 7.74 -2.74
CA LEU A 73 13.81 7.20 -4.08
C LEU A 73 13.19 8.08 -5.18
N GLU A 74 12.00 8.61 -4.92
CA GLU A 74 11.22 9.39 -5.89
C GLU A 74 11.95 10.65 -6.42
N PRO A 75 12.55 11.53 -5.59
CA PRO A 75 13.28 12.70 -6.10
C PRO A 75 14.51 12.28 -6.92
N ILE A 76 15.24 11.23 -6.50
CA ILE A 76 16.41 10.74 -7.22
C ILE A 76 16.01 10.23 -8.60
N LEU A 77 14.91 9.48 -8.71
CA LEU A 77 14.37 9.00 -10.00
C LEU A 77 14.01 10.14 -10.94
N ARG A 78 13.52 11.28 -10.42
CA ARG A 78 13.16 12.45 -11.23
C ARG A 78 14.37 13.27 -11.66
N GLU A 79 15.38 13.38 -10.81
CA GLU A 79 16.55 14.22 -11.04
C GLU A 79 17.65 13.52 -11.85
N ASP A 80 18.01 12.28 -11.48
CA ASP A 80 19.05 11.49 -12.11
C ASP A 80 18.68 9.99 -12.14
N PRO A 81 18.01 9.53 -13.22
CA PRO A 81 17.66 8.12 -13.39
C PRO A 81 18.86 7.15 -13.44
N ALA A 82 20.10 7.65 -13.54
CA ALA A 82 21.32 6.85 -13.54
C ALA A 82 22.02 6.82 -12.17
N ASP A 83 21.44 7.45 -11.13
CA ASP A 83 22.04 7.48 -9.80
C ASP A 83 22.20 6.05 -9.23
N PRO A 84 23.41 5.65 -8.81
CA PRO A 84 23.68 4.29 -8.32
C PRO A 84 22.90 3.93 -7.04
N ARG A 85 22.39 4.91 -6.28
CA ARG A 85 21.58 4.70 -5.07
C ARG A 85 20.19 4.14 -5.38
N ILE A 86 19.66 4.38 -6.58
CA ILE A 86 18.36 3.84 -7.02
C ILE A 86 18.32 2.33 -6.84
N GLY A 87 19.41 1.65 -7.22
CA GLY A 87 19.50 0.20 -7.14
C GLY A 87 19.41 -0.34 -5.71
N SER A 88 20.03 0.31 -4.72
CA SER A 88 19.92 -0.10 -3.31
C SER A 88 18.55 0.21 -2.74
N LEU A 89 18.05 1.44 -2.94
CA LEU A 89 16.75 1.88 -2.42
C LEU A 89 15.61 1.02 -2.98
N ARG A 90 15.64 0.68 -4.27
CA ARG A 90 14.65 -0.24 -4.88
C ARG A 90 14.70 -1.62 -4.23
N ARG A 91 15.89 -2.18 -3.98
CA ARG A 91 16.01 -3.50 -3.33
C ARG A 91 15.50 -3.47 -1.89
N ASP A 92 15.79 -2.40 -1.16
CA ASP A 92 15.33 -2.25 0.22
C ASP A 92 13.80 -2.11 0.26
N LEU A 93 13.20 -1.36 -0.68
CA LEU A 93 11.75 -1.24 -0.81
C LEU A 93 11.09 -2.59 -1.17
N VAL A 94 11.64 -3.31 -2.16
CA VAL A 94 11.15 -4.65 -2.53
C VAL A 94 11.20 -5.59 -1.33
N ALA A 95 12.30 -5.61 -0.57
CA ALA A 95 12.43 -6.46 0.60
C ALA A 95 11.39 -6.16 1.68
N GLN A 96 10.98 -4.89 1.83
CA GLN A 96 9.91 -4.52 2.75
C GLN A 96 8.55 -5.00 2.25
N ILE A 97 8.23 -4.79 0.97
CA ILE A 97 6.98 -5.21 0.33
C ILE A 97 6.82 -6.74 0.39
N GLU A 98 7.86 -7.50 0.03
CA GLU A 98 7.85 -8.97 0.09
C GLU A 98 7.62 -9.50 1.51
N ALA A 99 8.09 -8.77 2.53
CA ALA A 99 7.84 -9.11 3.93
C ALA A 99 6.45 -8.65 4.41
N HIS A 100 5.92 -7.59 3.81
CA HIS A 100 4.68 -6.90 4.17
C HIS A 100 3.44 -7.60 3.62
N ASN A 101 3.34 -7.73 2.29
CA ASN A 101 2.16 -8.21 1.58
C ASN A 101 1.59 -9.52 2.14
N PRO A 102 2.41 -10.56 2.47
CA PRO A 102 1.86 -11.81 2.99
C PRO A 102 1.14 -11.67 4.34
N LYS A 103 1.49 -10.67 5.16
CA LYS A 103 0.79 -10.43 6.43
C LYS A 103 -0.60 -9.88 6.15
N GLU A 104 -0.73 -8.95 5.21
CA GLU A 104 -2.03 -8.40 4.86
C GLU A 104 -2.92 -9.43 4.19
N GLU A 105 -2.40 -10.11 3.17
CA GLU A 105 -3.14 -11.11 2.41
C GLU A 105 -3.62 -12.29 3.27
N MET A 106 -2.81 -12.71 4.23
CA MET A 106 -3.13 -13.89 5.04
C MET A 106 -3.82 -13.57 6.37
N ILE A 107 -3.68 -12.34 6.89
CA ILE A 107 -4.17 -11.97 8.23
C ILE A 107 -5.25 -10.89 8.15
N LEU A 108 -5.01 -9.79 7.43
CA LEU A 108 -5.91 -8.63 7.42
C LEU A 108 -7.04 -8.79 6.38
N TYR A 109 -6.71 -9.04 5.12
CA TYR A 109 -7.66 -9.09 4.02
C TYR A 109 -8.78 -10.13 4.20
N PRO A 110 -8.54 -11.33 4.77
CA PRO A 110 -9.62 -12.27 5.07
C PRO A 110 -10.66 -11.74 6.06
N GLN A 111 -10.30 -10.73 6.86
CA GLN A 111 -11.24 -10.05 7.76
C GLN A 111 -11.98 -8.90 7.08
N ALA A 112 -11.50 -8.38 5.95
CA ALA A 112 -12.12 -7.23 5.28
C ALA A 112 -13.58 -7.53 4.88
N ASP A 113 -13.83 -8.71 4.31
CA ASP A 113 -15.16 -9.13 3.86
C ASP A 113 -16.16 -9.40 5.03
N THR A 114 -15.68 -9.51 6.27
CA THR A 114 -16.53 -9.77 7.45
C THR A 114 -16.60 -8.61 8.43
N ALA A 115 -15.57 -7.76 8.50
CA ALA A 115 -15.47 -6.65 9.43
C ALA A 115 -16.10 -5.36 8.90
N LEU A 116 -16.05 -5.13 7.58
CA LEU A 116 -16.62 -3.93 6.98
C LEU A 116 -18.13 -4.08 6.82
N ASP A 117 -18.87 -3.02 7.18
CA ASP A 117 -20.28 -2.93 6.84
C ASP A 117 -20.48 -2.60 5.35
N GLU A 118 -21.73 -2.56 4.91
CA GLU A 118 -22.06 -2.34 3.49
C GLU A 118 -21.59 -0.97 2.99
N GLU A 119 -21.66 0.06 3.83
CA GLU A 119 -21.21 1.42 3.49
C GLU A 119 -19.69 1.46 3.31
N SER A 120 -18.92 1.00 4.31
CA SER A 120 -17.45 0.97 4.26
C SER A 120 -16.96 0.06 3.12
N SER A 121 -17.65 -1.06 2.87
CA SER A 121 -17.33 -1.96 1.76
C SER A 121 -17.57 -1.30 0.41
N SER A 122 -18.62 -0.47 0.27
CA SER A 122 -18.89 0.27 -0.96
C SER A 122 -17.85 1.36 -1.18
N GLU A 123 -17.54 2.14 -0.14
CA GLU A 123 -16.53 3.20 -0.19
C GLU A 123 -15.16 2.64 -0.59
N LEU A 124 -14.74 1.53 0.03
CA LEU A 124 -13.48 0.88 -0.31
C LEU A 124 -13.43 0.42 -1.78
N ARG A 125 -14.54 -0.11 -2.32
CA ARG A 125 -14.63 -0.51 -3.74
C ARG A 125 -14.57 0.66 -4.68
N ASP A 126 -15.29 1.74 -4.38
CA ASP A 126 -15.28 2.96 -5.19
C ASP A 126 -13.88 3.57 -5.20
N PHE A 127 -13.17 3.53 -4.06
CA PHE A 127 -11.80 3.98 -3.99
C PHE A 127 -10.82 3.05 -4.74
N LEU A 128 -10.99 1.73 -4.67
CA LEU A 128 -10.21 0.78 -5.47
C LEU A 128 -10.36 1.03 -6.98
N GLU A 129 -11.56 1.38 -7.45
CA GLU A 129 -11.83 1.58 -8.88
C GLU A 129 -11.29 2.92 -9.42
N ALA A 130 -11.46 4.01 -8.66
CA ALA A 130 -11.18 5.36 -9.18
C ALA A 130 -10.65 6.36 -8.14
N GLY A 131 -10.36 5.90 -6.91
CA GLY A 131 -9.89 6.74 -5.83
C GLY A 131 -8.51 7.34 -6.08
N SER A 132 -8.28 8.53 -5.53
CA SER A 132 -6.97 9.18 -5.53
C SER A 132 -6.59 9.60 -4.12
N MET A 133 -5.31 9.47 -3.80
CA MET A 133 -4.75 9.98 -2.56
C MET A 133 -4.77 11.52 -2.61
N PRO A 134 -5.20 12.22 -1.54
CA PRO A 134 -5.16 13.67 -1.47
C PRO A 134 -3.74 14.24 -1.56
N ASP A 135 -3.61 15.41 -2.20
CA ASP A 135 -2.33 16.13 -2.27
C ASP A 135 -1.83 16.47 -0.86
N GLY A 136 -0.56 16.13 -0.60
CA GLY A 136 0.10 16.40 0.68
C GLY A 136 -0.32 15.49 1.83
N TRP A 137 -1.11 14.44 1.58
CA TRP A 137 -1.31 13.37 2.55
C TRP A 137 0.00 12.60 2.78
N VAL A 138 0.21 12.17 4.02
CA VAL A 138 1.39 11.45 4.49
C VAL A 138 0.90 10.35 5.44
N CYS A 139 1.50 9.17 5.38
CA CYS A 139 1.11 8.05 6.24
C CYS A 139 1.38 8.32 7.73
N ASP A 140 0.66 7.65 8.63
CA ASP A 140 0.68 7.89 10.09
C ASP A 140 2.09 7.84 10.71
N ARG A 141 3.00 7.07 10.10
CA ARG A 141 4.34 6.77 10.63
C ARG A 141 5.50 7.19 9.73
N ALA A 142 5.26 8.13 8.80
CA ALA A 142 6.32 8.79 8.05
C ALA A 142 7.19 9.73 8.92
#